data_AF-A0A5J5CAT0-F1
#
_entry.id   AF-A0A5J5CAT0-F1
#
_cell.length_a   1.000
_cell.length_b   1.000
_cell.length_c   1.000
_cell.angle_alpha   90.00
_cell.angle_beta   90.00
_cell.angle_gamma   90.00
#
_symmetry.space_group_name_H-M   'P 1'
#
loop_
_entity.id
_entity.type
_entity.pdbx_description
1 polymer ?
#
loop_
_entity_poly.entity_id
_entity_poly.type
_entity_poly.pdbx_seq_one_letter_code
_entity_poly.pdbx_strand_id
1 'polypeptide(L)'
;MESGGDRVLRSRCQAIPKMPTFPDLDNSLDGECNQKQHQQGNGGNHVSSNGKIEVEHVISKKLQLKRKAEYLKSDLMHQFDSQVNDFMDSLIEESASLEPALVPAVFSPPLSDKERSKLGSFRPPHGQGKLFVSRRSLLDELFEVNHIRTIYHMFIALLILFILSTLVVDVIDEGRLVLHFDLLVYAFGQFPLVVCTWICMFLSVLLVPYTLFRLWSQTQSGSCSHPRLCSVLFGSAFLLYQALGVGFLPTYVVVTNSFPPASCFIIILEQVRLMMKAHSFVRENVPRVLTWAKEKTSPRPVVPQVSQYIYFLFAPTLIYRDKYPRNPVIRWGYVATKLLQVLGCLFYAYYVFVRLCILSSTASEC
;
A
#
# COMPACT_ATOMS: atom_id res chain seq x y z
N MET A 1 12.29 63.79 -24.29
CA MET A 1 13.47 62.96 -23.95
C MET A 1 13.05 61.52 -24.26
N GLU A 2 13.02 61.06 -25.52
CA GLU A 2 14.16 60.91 -26.46
C GLU A 2 15.40 60.42 -25.70
N SER A 3 16.00 59.27 -25.95
CA SER A 3 16.27 58.53 -27.19
C SER A 3 16.55 57.05 -26.78
N GLY A 4 16.18 55.99 -27.51
CA GLY A 4 16.63 55.65 -28.85
C GLY A 4 17.80 54.65 -28.78
N GLY A 5 17.63 53.44 -29.33
CA GLY A 5 18.71 52.44 -29.32
C GLY A 5 18.38 51.06 -29.87
N ASP A 6 17.82 50.98 -31.08
CA ASP A 6 17.80 49.75 -31.90
C ASP A 6 19.23 49.32 -32.26
N ARG A 7 19.53 48.02 -32.14
CA ARG A 7 20.56 47.36 -32.97
C ARG A 7 20.11 45.96 -33.42
N VAL A 8 20.25 45.80 -34.72
CA VAL A 8 19.76 44.76 -35.61
C VAL A 8 20.92 43.80 -35.96
N LEU A 9 20.58 42.52 -36.16
CA LEU A 9 21.26 41.42 -36.90
C LEU A 9 22.62 40.85 -36.42
N ARG A 10 22.61 39.55 -36.06
CA ARG A 10 23.43 38.54 -36.76
C ARG A 10 22.88 37.11 -36.63
N SER A 11 22.63 36.51 -37.79
CA SER A 11 22.28 35.10 -38.03
C SER A 11 23.39 34.14 -37.62
N ARG A 12 23.03 32.98 -37.04
CA ARG A 12 23.81 31.72 -37.17
C ARG A 12 22.86 30.52 -37.15
N CYS A 13 22.69 29.92 -38.33
CA CYS A 13 22.10 28.60 -38.54
C CYS A 13 23.01 27.46 -38.05
N GLN A 14 22.42 26.26 -37.98
CA GLN A 14 23.00 24.89 -37.89
C GLN A 14 23.27 24.37 -36.46
N ALA A 15 23.00 23.10 -36.10
CA ALA A 15 22.59 21.90 -36.86
C ALA A 15 21.84 20.89 -35.97
N ILE A 16 20.97 20.10 -36.61
CA ILE A 16 20.29 18.91 -36.08
C ILE A 16 21.29 17.74 -36.06
N PRO A 17 21.45 16.97 -34.97
CA PRO A 17 22.24 15.73 -35.01
C PRO A 17 21.47 14.62 -35.74
N LYS A 18 22.10 14.07 -36.78
CA LYS A 18 21.60 12.96 -37.61
C LYS A 18 21.82 11.61 -36.93
N MET A 19 20.89 10.68 -37.14
CA MET A 19 21.03 9.24 -36.91
C MET A 19 22.22 8.66 -37.71
N PRO A 20 22.96 7.67 -37.19
CA PRO A 20 23.94 6.94 -37.98
C PRO A 20 23.27 5.91 -38.90
N THR A 21 23.60 6.02 -40.19
CA THR A 21 23.30 5.09 -41.28
C THR A 21 24.31 3.94 -41.28
N PHE A 22 23.84 2.71 -41.45
CA PHE A 22 24.66 1.52 -41.75
C PHE A 22 25.10 1.53 -43.23
N PRO A 23 26.33 1.11 -43.56
CA PRO A 23 26.71 0.89 -44.95
C PRO A 23 26.30 -0.52 -45.43
N ASP A 24 25.49 -0.56 -46.49
CA ASP A 24 25.42 -1.66 -47.44
C ASP A 24 26.65 -1.62 -48.37
N LEU A 25 27.21 -2.78 -48.71
CA LEU A 25 27.76 -3.00 -50.05
C LEU A 25 27.78 -4.48 -50.42
N ASP A 26 27.03 -4.76 -51.48
CA ASP A 26 27.04 -5.93 -52.36
C ASP A 26 28.44 -6.36 -52.84
N ASN A 27 28.58 -7.64 -53.23
CA ASN A 27 28.90 -7.96 -54.63
C ASN A 27 28.93 -9.46 -54.98
N SER A 28 28.34 -9.71 -56.16
CA SER A 28 28.63 -10.74 -57.18
C SER A 28 28.37 -12.22 -56.83
N LEU A 29 27.42 -12.88 -57.50
CA LEU A 29 27.39 -13.30 -58.92
C LEU A 29 28.32 -14.47 -59.23
N ASP A 30 27.82 -15.28 -60.18
CA ASP A 30 28.37 -16.48 -60.81
C ASP A 30 28.06 -17.78 -60.06
N GLY A 31 27.46 -18.82 -60.64
CA GLY A 31 27.11 -19.17 -62.02
C GLY A 31 26.95 -20.70 -62.00
N GLU A 32 25.73 -21.22 -62.16
CA GLU A 32 25.19 -21.83 -63.38
C GLU A 32 25.48 -23.33 -63.60
N CYS A 33 24.45 -24.01 -64.15
CA CYS A 33 24.43 -25.27 -64.93
C CYS A 33 24.31 -26.61 -64.16
N ASN A 34 23.12 -27.24 -64.04
CA ASN A 34 22.42 -28.17 -64.98
C ASN A 34 23.24 -29.46 -65.30
N GLN A 35 22.72 -30.71 -65.39
CA GLN A 35 21.43 -31.22 -65.88
C GLN A 35 21.34 -32.77 -65.71
N LYS A 36 20.09 -33.32 -65.71
CA LYS A 36 19.63 -34.66 -66.22
C LYS A 36 20.04 -35.94 -65.45
N GLN A 37 19.30 -37.07 -65.40
CA GLN A 37 18.10 -37.59 -66.09
C GLN A 37 17.50 -38.80 -65.31
N HIS A 38 16.25 -39.16 -65.66
CA HIS A 38 15.46 -40.38 -65.36
C HIS A 38 16.16 -41.69 -64.93
N GLN A 39 15.54 -42.48 -64.02
CA GLN A 39 14.70 -43.68 -64.33
C GLN A 39 14.65 -44.70 -63.15
N GLN A 40 13.42 -45.04 -62.75
CA GLN A 40 12.86 -46.29 -62.17
C GLN A 40 13.80 -47.45 -61.72
N GLY A 41 13.60 -47.97 -60.49
CA GLY A 41 14.15 -49.27 -60.07
C GLY A 41 14.03 -49.64 -58.57
N ASN A 42 13.19 -50.63 -58.31
CA ASN A 42 12.94 -51.49 -57.13
C ASN A 42 14.06 -51.72 -56.07
N GLY A 43 13.65 -51.73 -54.79
CA GLY A 43 14.04 -52.75 -53.77
C GLY A 43 15.28 -52.52 -52.88
N GLY A 44 15.09 -52.55 -51.56
CA GLY A 44 16.15 -52.93 -50.60
C GLY A 44 16.24 -52.09 -49.32
N ASN A 45 16.03 -52.73 -48.17
CA ASN A 45 16.17 -52.19 -46.82
C ASN A 45 17.51 -51.48 -46.56
N HIS A 46 17.49 -50.28 -45.97
CA HIS A 46 18.59 -49.85 -45.11
C HIS A 46 18.10 -49.01 -43.92
N VAL A 47 18.68 -49.36 -42.77
CA VAL A 47 18.35 -48.99 -41.40
C VAL A 47 18.77 -47.56 -41.08
N SER A 48 17.91 -46.87 -40.32
CA SER A 48 18.11 -45.71 -39.44
C SER A 48 19.53 -45.11 -39.38
N SER A 49 19.76 -44.00 -40.10
CA SER A 49 20.95 -43.14 -39.93
C SER A 49 20.63 -41.63 -40.00
N ASN A 50 19.35 -41.24 -39.97
CA ASN A 50 18.97 -39.82 -40.13
C ASN A 50 18.79 -39.08 -38.79
N GLY A 51 18.48 -39.78 -37.69
CA GLY A 51 18.22 -39.16 -36.38
C GLY A 51 19.46 -38.75 -35.58
N LYS A 52 20.65 -39.30 -35.88
CA LYS A 52 21.89 -39.01 -35.14
C LYS A 52 22.55 -37.71 -35.60
N ILE A 53 22.43 -37.36 -36.88
CA ILE A 53 23.05 -36.18 -37.49
C ILE A 53 22.33 -34.89 -37.03
N GLU A 54 21.01 -34.96 -36.80
CA GLU A 54 20.21 -33.82 -36.35
C GLU A 54 20.53 -33.41 -34.90
N VAL A 55 20.77 -34.38 -34.02
CA VAL A 55 21.06 -34.13 -32.60
C VAL A 55 22.44 -33.51 -32.40
N GLU A 56 23.47 -33.96 -33.13
CA GLU A 56 24.82 -33.35 -33.05
C GLU A 56 24.83 -31.91 -33.60
N HIS A 57 24.03 -31.63 -34.62
CA HIS A 57 23.90 -30.29 -35.19
C HIS A 57 23.20 -29.32 -34.22
N VAL A 58 22.22 -29.79 -33.46
CA VAL A 58 21.53 -28.99 -32.42
C VAL A 58 22.43 -28.74 -31.20
N ILE A 59 23.24 -29.72 -30.78
CA ILE A 59 24.20 -29.56 -29.67
C ILE A 59 25.28 -28.54 -30.03
N SER A 60 25.80 -28.58 -31.26
CA SER A 60 26.80 -27.63 -31.74
C SER A 60 26.25 -26.19 -31.81
N LYS A 61 25.00 -26.02 -32.26
CA LYS A 61 24.31 -24.70 -32.25
C LYS A 61 24.08 -24.17 -30.83
N LYS A 62 23.68 -25.03 -29.87
CA LYS A 62 23.53 -24.61 -28.46
C LYS A 62 24.86 -24.20 -27.83
N LEU A 63 25.95 -24.89 -28.14
CA LEU A 63 27.28 -24.56 -27.63
C LEU A 63 27.79 -23.21 -28.18
N GLN A 64 27.52 -22.92 -29.46
CA GLN A 64 27.86 -21.62 -30.06
C GLN A 64 27.02 -20.47 -29.49
N LEU A 65 25.72 -20.68 -29.24
CA LEU A 65 24.84 -19.69 -28.60
C LEU A 65 25.29 -19.38 -27.16
N LYS A 66 25.69 -20.40 -26.40
CA LYS A 66 26.21 -20.21 -25.03
C LYS A 66 27.51 -19.39 -25.03
N ARG A 67 28.43 -19.67 -25.97
CA ARG A 67 29.68 -18.90 -26.11
C ARG A 67 29.42 -17.46 -26.53
N LYS A 68 28.47 -17.22 -27.44
CA LYS A 68 28.04 -15.87 -27.83
C LYS A 68 27.37 -15.11 -26.68
N ALA A 69 26.57 -15.79 -25.85
CA ALA A 69 25.94 -15.18 -24.69
C ALA A 69 26.95 -14.83 -23.58
N GLU A 70 27.96 -15.67 -23.34
CA GLU A 70 29.02 -15.35 -22.36
C GLU A 70 29.93 -14.21 -22.84
N TYR A 71 30.23 -14.15 -24.14
CA TYR A 71 30.95 -13.01 -24.71
C TYR A 71 30.13 -11.71 -24.60
N LEU A 72 28.84 -11.75 -24.97
CA LEU A 72 27.96 -10.59 -24.89
C LEU A 72 27.76 -10.12 -23.44
N LYS A 73 27.69 -11.05 -22.47
CA LYS A 73 27.63 -10.75 -21.04
C LYS A 73 28.91 -10.06 -20.56
N SER A 74 30.07 -10.55 -20.97
CA SER A 74 31.36 -9.95 -20.62
C SER A 74 31.49 -8.54 -21.19
N ASP A 75 31.06 -8.34 -22.43
CA ASP A 75 31.13 -7.05 -23.12
C ASP A 75 30.18 -6.02 -22.47
N LEU A 76 28.94 -6.41 -22.17
CA LEU A 76 27.97 -5.56 -21.45
C LEU A 76 28.45 -5.20 -20.04
N MET A 77 29.05 -6.15 -19.33
CA MET A 77 29.54 -5.90 -17.97
C MET A 77 30.73 -4.95 -17.97
N HIS A 78 31.64 -5.07 -18.95
CA HIS A 78 32.75 -4.15 -19.11
C HIS A 78 32.27 -2.74 -19.50
N GLN A 79 31.28 -2.62 -20.40
CA GLN A 79 30.69 -1.32 -20.74
C GLN A 79 29.98 -0.69 -19.54
N PHE A 80 29.25 -1.49 -18.75
CA PHE A 80 28.53 -1.00 -17.58
C PHE A 80 29.50 -0.52 -16.48
N ASP A 81 30.55 -1.27 -16.19
CA ASP A 81 31.57 -0.86 -15.20
C ASP A 81 32.30 0.42 -15.65
N SER A 82 32.60 0.57 -16.95
CA SER A 82 33.22 1.80 -17.47
C SER A 82 32.31 3.01 -17.35
N GLN A 83 31.02 2.89 -17.69
CA GLN A 83 30.07 4.00 -17.56
C GLN A 83 29.80 4.39 -16.10
N VAL A 84 29.78 3.42 -15.19
CA VAL A 84 29.57 3.69 -13.76
C VAL A 84 30.80 4.37 -13.16
N ASN A 85 32.00 3.95 -13.53
CA ASN A 85 33.23 4.58 -13.06
C ASN A 85 33.37 6.01 -13.60
N ASP A 86 33.13 6.23 -14.90
CA ASP A 86 33.17 7.58 -15.49
C ASP A 86 32.12 8.52 -14.85
N PHE A 87 30.93 7.99 -14.53
CA PHE A 87 29.89 8.75 -13.82
C PHE A 87 30.28 9.04 -12.36
N MET A 88 30.91 8.09 -11.67
CA MET A 88 31.40 8.28 -10.31
C MET A 88 32.51 9.32 -10.26
N ASP A 89 33.46 9.26 -11.19
CA ASP A 89 34.56 10.21 -11.30
C ASP A 89 34.05 11.61 -11.68
N SER A 90 33.07 11.69 -12.59
CA SER A 90 32.34 12.93 -12.90
C SER A 90 31.66 13.53 -11.68
N LEU A 91 31.06 12.71 -10.80
CA LEU A 91 30.42 13.21 -9.58
C LEU A 91 31.43 13.61 -8.49
N ILE A 92 32.56 12.92 -8.41
CA ILE A 92 33.65 13.28 -7.50
C ILE A 92 34.27 14.61 -7.95
N GLU A 93 34.49 14.81 -9.25
CA GLU A 93 34.99 16.05 -9.84
C GLU A 93 33.99 17.21 -9.73
N GLU A 94 32.70 16.95 -9.93
CA GLU A 94 31.62 17.94 -9.74
C GLU A 94 31.43 18.30 -8.25
N SER A 95 31.69 17.37 -7.33
CA SER A 95 31.65 17.63 -5.88
C SER A 95 32.87 18.40 -5.35
N ALA A 96 34.02 18.28 -6.02
CA ALA A 96 35.25 18.98 -5.65
C ALA A 96 35.29 20.44 -6.13
N SER A 97 34.44 20.82 -7.09
CA SER A 97 34.49 22.11 -7.77
C SER A 97 33.47 23.16 -7.29
N LEU A 98 32.60 22.84 -6.31
CA LEU A 98 31.53 23.75 -5.87
C LEU A 98 31.66 24.21 -4.40
N GLU A 99 32.24 25.40 -4.21
CA GLU A 99 31.96 26.38 -3.13
C GLU A 99 31.40 27.66 -3.81
N PRO A 100 30.67 28.55 -3.12
CA PRO A 100 29.25 28.74 -3.33
C PRO A 100 28.93 30.14 -3.91
N ALA A 101 28.16 30.19 -5.00
CA ALA A 101 27.62 31.45 -5.51
C ALA A 101 26.16 31.30 -5.98
N LEU A 102 25.25 31.71 -5.10
CA LEU A 102 24.12 32.63 -5.33
C LEU A 102 23.23 32.44 -6.59
N VAL A 103 22.18 31.59 -6.46
CA VAL A 103 20.78 31.63 -7.00
C VAL A 103 20.51 31.83 -8.53
N PRO A 104 19.27 31.63 -9.06
CA PRO A 104 18.11 30.86 -8.58
C PRO A 104 17.44 30.02 -9.70
N ALA A 105 17.02 28.77 -9.42
CA ALA A 105 15.88 28.17 -10.12
C ALA A 105 15.47 26.82 -9.53
N VAL A 106 14.19 26.75 -9.14
CA VAL A 106 13.29 25.60 -9.32
C VAL A 106 13.64 24.34 -8.51
N PHE A 107 12.67 23.89 -7.71
CA PHE A 107 12.73 22.85 -6.69
C PHE A 107 13.22 23.33 -5.32
N SER A 108 12.27 23.41 -4.40
CA SER A 108 12.51 23.62 -2.97
C SER A 108 13.58 22.64 -2.45
N PRO A 109 14.56 23.09 -1.63
CA PRO A 109 15.64 22.26 -1.16
C PRO A 109 15.18 21.29 -0.06
N PRO A 110 15.90 20.17 0.18
CA PRO A 110 15.68 19.35 1.35
C PRO A 110 16.00 20.19 2.60
N LEU A 111 15.16 20.06 3.62
CA LEU A 111 15.27 20.74 4.91
C LEU A 111 16.73 20.75 5.42
N SER A 112 17.21 21.93 5.80
CA SER A 112 18.55 22.16 6.38
C SER A 112 18.74 21.33 7.65
N ASP A 113 19.94 20.74 7.85
CA ASP A 113 20.33 20.02 9.06
C ASP A 113 20.18 20.84 10.36
N LYS A 114 20.04 22.16 10.24
CA LYS A 114 19.73 23.06 11.36
C LYS A 114 18.27 22.94 11.86
N GLU A 115 17.34 22.48 11.01
CA GLU A 115 15.98 22.11 11.40
C GLU A 115 15.87 20.63 11.80
N ARG A 116 16.71 19.76 11.21
CA ARG A 116 16.84 18.36 11.61
C ARG A 116 17.43 18.20 13.01
N SER A 117 18.29 19.12 13.45
CA SER A 117 18.79 19.17 14.83
C SER A 117 17.74 19.71 15.83
N LYS A 118 16.81 20.58 15.39
CA LYS A 118 15.63 20.95 16.20
C LYS A 118 14.58 19.83 16.27
N LEU A 119 14.43 19.02 15.22
CA LEU A 119 13.56 17.84 15.21
C LEU A 119 14.22 16.62 15.88
N GLY A 120 15.56 16.53 15.88
CA GLY A 120 16.37 15.55 16.59
C GLY A 120 16.51 15.84 18.09
N SER A 121 16.31 17.10 18.50
CA SER A 121 16.15 17.48 19.91
C SER A 121 14.79 17.07 20.50
N PHE A 122 13.87 16.52 19.69
CA PHE A 122 12.69 15.80 20.16
C PHE A 122 12.91 14.29 20.15
N ARG A 123 14.14 13.81 20.39
CA ARG A 123 14.29 12.49 21.00
C ARG A 123 13.73 12.63 22.42
N PRO A 124 12.52 12.14 22.72
CA PRO A 124 12.06 12.19 24.08
C PRO A 124 13.05 11.35 24.90
N PRO A 125 13.39 11.73 26.14
CA PRO A 125 14.07 10.80 27.04
C PRO A 125 13.28 9.49 27.00
N HIS A 126 13.97 8.35 26.95
CA HIS A 126 13.49 6.97 26.72
C HIS A 126 12.38 6.51 27.70
N GLY A 127 11.28 7.25 27.75
CA GLY A 127 10.27 7.27 28.80
C GLY A 127 9.04 8.13 28.46
N GLN A 128 9.10 9.04 27.46
CA GLN A 128 7.90 9.68 26.94
C GLN A 128 7.43 8.99 25.66
N GLY A 129 6.24 8.37 25.73
CA GLY A 129 5.63 7.65 24.61
C GLY A 129 5.27 8.56 23.41
N LYS A 130 4.64 7.98 22.37
CA LYS A 130 4.31 8.67 21.11
C LYS A 130 3.64 10.03 21.31
N LEU A 131 4.23 11.07 20.73
CA LEU A 131 3.67 12.43 20.69
C LEU A 131 2.80 12.59 19.44
N PHE A 132 1.62 13.19 19.61
CA PHE A 132 0.69 13.47 18.51
C PHE A 132 0.85 14.92 18.06
N VAL A 133 1.20 15.12 16.80
CA VAL A 133 1.35 16.43 16.17
C VAL A 133 0.34 16.53 15.02
N SER A 134 -0.25 17.71 14.85
CA SER A 134 -1.16 17.95 13.72
C SER A 134 -0.37 17.96 12.41
N ARG A 135 -0.67 17.02 11.52
CA ARG A 135 -0.04 16.87 10.20
C ARG A 135 -1.08 16.43 9.18
N ARG A 136 -0.95 16.88 7.93
CA ARG A 136 -1.73 16.34 6.80
C ARG A 136 -1.28 14.91 6.46
N SER A 137 -2.17 14.12 5.86
CA SER A 137 -1.79 12.80 5.36
C SER A 137 -0.76 12.95 4.26
N LEU A 138 0.27 12.10 4.26
CA LEU A 138 1.29 12.08 3.21
C LEU A 138 0.69 11.87 1.83
N LEU A 139 -0.37 11.07 1.72
CA LEU A 139 -1.04 10.85 0.44
C LEU A 139 -1.77 12.11 -0.05
N ASP A 140 -2.34 12.91 0.84
CA ASP A 140 -2.99 14.16 0.42
C ASP A 140 -1.96 15.19 -0.06
N GLU A 141 -0.78 15.23 0.56
CA GLU A 141 0.36 16.05 0.14
C GLU A 141 0.96 15.52 -1.19
N LEU A 142 1.05 14.20 -1.34
CA LEU A 142 1.56 13.57 -2.56
C LEU A 142 0.60 13.72 -3.75
N PHE A 143 -0.71 13.67 -3.53
CA PHE A 143 -1.71 13.93 -4.58
C PHE A 143 -1.75 15.40 -5.04
N GLU A 144 -1.11 16.31 -4.30
CA GLU A 144 -0.91 17.68 -4.74
C GLU A 144 0.03 17.74 -5.95
N VAL A 145 0.98 16.80 -6.04
CA VAL A 145 1.91 16.66 -7.16
C VAL A 145 1.17 16.24 -8.44
N ASN A 146 1.36 17.02 -9.50
CA ASN A 146 0.64 16.84 -10.77
C ASN A 146 0.79 15.44 -11.38
N HIS A 147 1.98 14.82 -11.28
CA HIS A 147 2.23 13.48 -11.82
C HIS A 147 1.35 12.41 -11.17
N ILE A 148 1.18 12.46 -9.84
CA ILE A 148 0.38 11.48 -9.09
C ILE A 148 -1.11 11.76 -9.29
N ARG A 149 -1.50 13.03 -9.43
CA ARG A 149 -2.87 13.39 -9.80
C ARG A 149 -3.29 12.80 -11.14
N THR A 150 -2.41 12.80 -12.14
CA THR A 150 -2.68 12.16 -13.43
C THR A 150 -2.92 10.66 -13.27
N ILE A 151 -2.11 9.97 -12.47
CA ILE A 151 -2.29 8.54 -12.16
C ILE A 151 -3.65 8.30 -11.47
N TYR A 152 -4.03 9.15 -10.53
CA TYR A 152 -5.34 9.08 -9.87
C TYR A 152 -6.50 9.21 -10.87
N HIS A 153 -6.44 10.18 -11.78
CA HIS A 153 -7.46 10.33 -12.83
C HIS A 153 -7.46 9.16 -13.83
N MET A 154 -6.30 8.57 -14.13
CA MET A 154 -6.20 7.35 -14.94
C MET A 154 -6.95 6.19 -14.29
N PHE A 155 -6.80 5.96 -12.98
CA PHE A 155 -7.56 4.93 -12.26
C PHE A 155 -9.07 5.20 -12.26
N ILE A 156 -9.50 6.47 -12.15
CA ILE A 156 -10.92 6.82 -12.27
C ILE A 156 -11.44 6.54 -13.68
N ALA A 157 -10.69 6.92 -14.72
CA ALA A 157 -11.07 6.66 -16.10
C ALA A 157 -11.18 5.16 -16.37
N LEU A 158 -10.24 4.37 -15.84
CA LEU A 158 -10.22 2.92 -15.94
C LEU A 158 -11.42 2.30 -15.19
N LEU A 159 -11.78 2.81 -14.01
CA LEU A 159 -13.00 2.44 -13.30
C LEU A 159 -14.26 2.71 -14.15
N ILE A 160 -14.38 3.91 -14.72
CA ILE A 160 -15.52 4.28 -15.57
C ILE A 160 -15.58 3.35 -16.78
N LEU A 161 -14.44 3.06 -17.42
CA LEU A 161 -14.36 2.14 -18.55
C LEU A 161 -14.82 0.73 -18.17
N PHE A 162 -14.41 0.20 -17.01
CA PHE A 162 -14.88 -1.10 -16.53
C PHE A 162 -16.38 -1.11 -16.24
N ILE A 163 -16.91 -0.06 -15.62
CA ILE A 163 -18.35 0.07 -15.38
C ILE A 163 -19.10 0.08 -16.71
N LEU A 164 -18.69 0.94 -17.65
CA LEU A 164 -19.33 1.04 -18.96
C LEU A 164 -19.24 -0.27 -19.75
N SER A 165 -18.09 -0.92 -19.74
CA SER A 165 -17.92 -2.22 -20.39
C SER A 165 -18.83 -3.28 -19.76
N THR A 166 -18.99 -3.27 -18.43
CA THR A 166 -19.96 -4.13 -17.70
C THR A 166 -21.39 -3.85 -18.12
N LEU A 167 -21.81 -2.59 -18.08
CA LEU A 167 -23.14 -2.20 -18.52
C LEU A 167 -23.42 -2.58 -19.99
N VAL A 168 -22.45 -2.44 -20.88
CA VAL A 168 -22.62 -2.79 -22.30
C VAL A 168 -22.81 -4.29 -22.48
N VAL A 169 -22.00 -5.12 -21.83
CA VAL A 169 -22.16 -6.59 -21.89
C VAL A 169 -23.49 -7.01 -21.28
N ASP A 170 -23.85 -6.50 -20.11
CA ASP A 170 -25.12 -6.81 -19.45
C ASP A 170 -26.34 -6.42 -20.32
N VAL A 171 -26.25 -5.27 -21.01
CA VAL A 171 -27.30 -4.82 -21.94
C VAL A 171 -27.41 -5.72 -23.18
N ILE A 172 -26.28 -6.21 -23.71
CA ILE A 172 -26.27 -7.10 -24.87
C ILE A 172 -26.83 -8.48 -24.50
N ASP A 173 -26.41 -9.02 -23.35
CA ASP A 173 -26.76 -10.38 -22.94
C ASP A 173 -28.22 -10.48 -22.46
N GLU A 174 -28.68 -9.54 -21.63
CA GLU A 174 -30.02 -9.62 -21.01
C GLU A 174 -31.06 -8.67 -21.64
N GLY A 175 -30.65 -7.72 -22.48
CA GLY A 175 -31.55 -6.73 -23.09
C GLY A 175 -32.16 -5.72 -22.11
N ARG A 176 -31.74 -5.72 -20.83
CA ARG A 176 -32.15 -4.77 -19.78
C ARG A 176 -30.94 -4.38 -18.91
N LEU A 177 -30.92 -3.12 -18.43
CA LEU A 177 -29.95 -2.62 -17.46
C LEU A 177 -30.22 -3.19 -16.05
N VAL A 178 -30.10 -4.50 -15.88
CA VAL A 178 -30.18 -5.14 -14.55
C VAL A 178 -28.76 -5.29 -14.02
N LEU A 179 -28.32 -4.30 -13.24
CA LEU A 179 -27.10 -4.40 -12.45
C LEU A 179 -27.34 -5.45 -11.35
N HIS A 180 -26.89 -6.69 -11.58
CA HIS A 180 -26.96 -7.77 -10.60
C HIS A 180 -25.93 -7.53 -9.48
N PHE A 181 -26.27 -6.65 -8.53
CA PHE A 181 -25.52 -6.47 -7.28
C PHE A 181 -25.69 -7.66 -6.31
N ASP A 182 -26.26 -8.78 -6.76
CA ASP A 182 -26.56 -9.94 -5.92
C ASP A 182 -25.33 -10.52 -5.26
N LEU A 183 -24.17 -10.51 -5.93
CA LEU A 183 -22.92 -10.93 -5.30
C LEU A 183 -22.52 -10.00 -4.14
N LEU A 184 -22.77 -8.69 -4.26
CA LEU A 184 -22.52 -7.73 -3.18
C LEU A 184 -23.53 -7.93 -2.04
N VAL A 185 -24.81 -8.07 -2.35
CA VAL A 185 -25.87 -8.34 -1.36
C VAL A 185 -25.64 -9.67 -0.65
N TYR A 186 -25.20 -10.70 -1.36
CA TYR A 186 -24.81 -12.00 -0.83
C TYR A 186 -23.58 -11.88 0.08
N ALA A 187 -22.53 -11.20 -0.37
CA ALA A 187 -21.30 -11.01 0.39
C ALA A 187 -21.51 -10.19 1.68
N PHE A 188 -22.39 -9.17 1.64
CA PHE A 188 -22.81 -8.38 2.80
C PHE A 188 -24.10 -8.91 3.46
N GLY A 189 -24.45 -10.16 3.21
CA GLY A 189 -25.65 -10.78 3.75
C GLY A 189 -25.67 -10.77 5.28
N GLN A 190 -26.88 -10.92 5.83
CA GLN A 190 -27.15 -10.87 7.27
C GLN A 190 -26.72 -9.55 7.95
N PHE A 191 -26.75 -8.43 7.23
CA PHE A 191 -26.37 -7.11 7.73
C PHE A 191 -26.98 -6.72 9.10
N PRO A 192 -28.28 -6.97 9.39
CA PRO A 192 -28.84 -6.62 10.71
C PRO A 192 -28.16 -7.36 11.87
N LEU A 193 -27.76 -8.61 11.65
CA LEU A 193 -27.09 -9.43 12.65
C LEU A 193 -25.64 -8.99 12.86
N VAL A 194 -24.96 -8.55 11.78
CA VAL A 194 -23.64 -7.92 11.84
C VAL A 194 -23.70 -6.64 12.68
N VAL A 195 -24.67 -5.75 12.41
CA VAL A 195 -24.84 -4.50 13.17
C VAL A 195 -25.16 -4.78 14.63
N CYS A 196 -26.08 -5.71 14.92
CA CYS A 196 -26.40 -6.10 16.29
C CYS A 196 -25.16 -6.64 17.03
N THR A 197 -24.42 -7.56 16.41
CA THR A 197 -23.17 -8.11 16.96
C THR A 197 -22.15 -7.01 17.22
N TRP A 198 -22.00 -6.07 16.29
CA TRP A 198 -21.09 -4.94 16.42
C TRP A 198 -21.49 -4.00 17.57
N ILE A 199 -22.77 -3.65 17.70
CA ILE A 199 -23.27 -2.82 18.81
C ILE A 199 -23.02 -3.51 20.15
N CYS A 200 -23.31 -4.80 20.26
CA CYS A 200 -23.06 -5.59 21.47
C CYS A 200 -21.57 -5.61 21.84
N MET A 201 -20.70 -5.88 20.86
CA MET A 201 -19.25 -5.86 21.05
C MET A 201 -18.76 -4.47 21.47
N PHE A 202 -19.19 -3.41 20.78
CA PHE A 202 -18.85 -2.03 21.07
C PHE A 202 -19.29 -1.62 22.48
N LEU A 203 -20.53 -1.92 22.86
CA LEU A 203 -21.07 -1.61 24.19
C LEU A 203 -20.33 -2.39 25.28
N SER A 204 -19.97 -3.65 25.03
CA SER A 204 -19.18 -4.44 25.97
C SER A 204 -17.81 -3.81 26.22
N VAL A 205 -17.10 -3.39 25.16
CA VAL A 205 -15.76 -2.77 25.24
C VAL A 205 -15.83 -1.35 25.80
N LEU A 206 -16.98 -0.69 25.68
CA LEU A 206 -17.22 0.60 26.31
C LEU A 206 -17.42 0.46 27.83
N LEU A 207 -18.28 -0.47 28.25
CA LEU A 207 -18.70 -0.59 29.65
C LEU A 207 -17.70 -1.38 30.48
N VAL A 208 -17.28 -2.58 30.02
CA VAL A 208 -16.55 -3.55 30.84
C VAL A 208 -15.14 -3.05 31.20
N PRO A 209 -14.26 -2.65 30.26
CA PRO A 209 -12.95 -2.09 30.60
C PRO A 209 -13.03 -0.86 31.50
N TYR A 210 -14.02 0.02 31.27
CA TYR A 210 -14.20 1.23 32.07
C TYR A 210 -14.65 0.92 33.50
N THR A 211 -15.60 0.00 33.70
CA THR A 211 -16.06 -0.39 35.03
C THR A 211 -14.99 -1.16 35.80
N LEU A 212 -14.28 -2.10 35.16
CA LEU A 212 -13.15 -2.82 35.79
C LEU A 212 -12.06 -1.83 36.22
N PHE A 213 -11.69 -0.89 35.34
CA PHE A 213 -10.67 0.11 35.66
C PHE A 213 -11.10 1.02 36.81
N ARG A 214 -12.36 1.48 36.80
CA ARG A 214 -12.91 2.33 37.86
C ARG A 214 -12.93 1.62 39.21
N LEU A 215 -13.42 0.38 39.24
CA LEU A 215 -13.47 -0.42 40.45
C LEU A 215 -12.05 -0.72 40.99
N TRP A 216 -11.12 -1.10 40.11
CA TRP A 216 -9.72 -1.28 40.48
C TRP A 216 -9.11 -0.01 41.08
N SER A 217 -9.36 1.16 40.48
CA SER A 217 -8.84 2.44 41.00
C SER A 217 -9.40 2.80 42.39
N GLN A 218 -10.65 2.43 42.67
CA GLN A 218 -11.28 2.60 43.98
C GLN A 218 -10.66 1.66 45.01
N THR A 219 -10.42 0.40 44.65
CA THR A 219 -9.78 -0.56 45.56
C THR A 219 -8.34 -0.17 45.91
N GLN A 220 -7.63 0.51 45.00
CA GLN A 220 -6.29 1.07 45.29
C GLN A 220 -6.33 2.30 46.21
N SER A 221 -7.46 3.00 46.26
CA SER A 221 -7.66 4.14 47.17
C SER A 221 -8.20 3.72 48.54
N GLY A 222 -8.81 2.53 48.63
CA GLY A 222 -9.40 1.97 49.84
C GLY A 222 -8.39 1.23 50.72
N SER A 223 -8.75 1.05 52.00
CA SER A 223 -7.92 0.41 53.03
C SER A 223 -7.92 -1.13 52.95
N CYS A 224 -7.71 -1.72 51.77
CA CYS A 224 -7.63 -3.17 51.60
C CYS A 224 -6.25 -3.71 52.03
N SER A 225 -6.25 -4.83 52.75
CA SER A 225 -5.04 -5.45 53.34
C SER A 225 -3.96 -5.85 52.30
N HIS A 226 -4.36 -6.22 51.07
CA HIS A 226 -3.43 -6.68 50.03
C HIS A 226 -3.73 -6.07 48.62
N PRO A 227 -3.25 -4.84 48.32
CA PRO A 227 -3.50 -4.16 47.05
C PRO A 227 -2.90 -4.88 45.82
N ARG A 228 -1.80 -5.62 45.99
CA ARG A 228 -1.16 -6.38 44.91
C ARG A 228 -2.03 -7.54 44.40
N LEU A 229 -2.59 -8.34 45.30
CA LEU A 229 -3.45 -9.47 44.95
C LEU A 229 -4.71 -8.99 44.23
N CYS A 230 -5.29 -7.89 44.71
CA CYS A 230 -6.45 -7.28 44.08
C CYS A 230 -6.12 -6.77 42.67
N SER A 231 -4.96 -6.14 42.47
CA SER A 231 -4.50 -5.72 41.14
C SER A 231 -4.29 -6.89 40.18
N VAL A 232 -3.75 -8.01 40.65
CA VAL A 232 -3.58 -9.23 39.84
C VAL A 232 -4.94 -9.83 39.49
N LEU A 233 -5.89 -9.86 40.43
CA LEU A 233 -7.24 -10.37 40.20
C LEU A 233 -7.97 -9.54 39.12
N PHE A 234 -7.95 -8.21 39.22
CA PHE A 234 -8.55 -7.34 38.21
C PHE A 234 -7.85 -7.44 36.84
N GLY A 235 -6.52 -7.57 36.83
CA GLY A 235 -5.77 -7.82 35.61
C GLY A 235 -6.14 -9.14 34.95
N SER A 236 -6.25 -10.22 35.73
CA SER A 236 -6.69 -11.54 35.28
C SER A 236 -8.13 -11.51 34.75
N ALA A 237 -9.05 -10.87 35.47
CA ALA A 237 -10.43 -10.70 35.03
C ALA A 237 -10.53 -9.93 33.71
N PHE A 238 -9.71 -8.88 33.53
CA PHE A 238 -9.64 -8.14 32.27
C PHE A 238 -9.10 -9.01 31.12
N LEU A 239 -8.03 -9.78 31.35
CA LEU A 239 -7.48 -10.71 30.34
C LEU A 239 -8.48 -11.79 29.96
N LEU A 240 -9.18 -12.37 30.94
CA LEU A 240 -10.22 -13.36 30.72
C LEU A 240 -11.38 -12.78 29.90
N TYR A 241 -11.84 -11.57 30.23
CA TYR A 241 -12.84 -10.85 29.44
C TYR A 241 -12.35 -10.58 28.00
N GLN A 242 -11.09 -10.19 27.83
CA GLN A 242 -10.54 -9.91 26.52
C GLN A 242 -10.46 -11.18 25.65
N ALA A 243 -10.05 -12.31 26.22
CA ALA A 243 -9.96 -13.59 25.53
C ALA A 243 -11.35 -14.21 25.25
N LEU A 244 -12.22 -14.33 26.26
CA LEU A 244 -13.51 -15.00 26.11
C LEU A 244 -14.59 -14.05 25.56
N GLY A 245 -14.71 -12.86 26.14
CA GLY A 245 -15.77 -11.91 25.82
C GLY A 245 -15.58 -11.23 24.47
N VAL A 246 -14.37 -10.76 24.16
CA VAL A 246 -14.09 -10.07 22.88
C VAL A 246 -13.44 -11.02 21.86
N GLY A 247 -12.62 -11.97 22.28
CA GLY A 247 -11.96 -12.94 21.39
C GLY A 247 -12.89 -14.07 20.93
N PHE A 248 -13.41 -14.84 21.88
CA PHE A 248 -14.17 -16.04 21.56
C PHE A 248 -15.61 -15.73 21.11
N LEU A 249 -16.33 -14.85 21.82
CA LEU A 249 -17.76 -14.63 21.60
C LEU A 249 -18.12 -14.13 20.17
N PRO A 250 -17.49 -13.08 19.59
CA PRO A 250 -17.81 -12.64 18.23
C PRO A 250 -17.50 -13.73 17.20
N THR A 251 -16.37 -14.43 17.36
CA THR A 251 -15.96 -15.55 16.51
C THR A 251 -16.99 -16.68 16.56
N TYR A 252 -17.48 -17.03 17.74
CA TYR A 252 -18.52 -18.03 17.94
C TYR A 252 -19.83 -17.65 17.24
N VAL A 253 -20.25 -16.38 17.34
CA VAL A 253 -21.45 -15.87 16.67
C VAL A 253 -21.30 -15.95 15.15
N VAL A 254 -20.14 -15.55 14.60
CA VAL A 254 -19.83 -15.59 13.16
C VAL A 254 -19.90 -17.02 12.62
N VAL A 255 -19.30 -18.00 13.33
CA VAL A 255 -19.27 -19.40 12.90
C VAL A 255 -20.64 -20.05 13.02
N THR A 256 -21.35 -19.83 14.14
CA THR A 256 -22.66 -20.46 14.39
C THR A 256 -23.72 -19.97 13.41
N ASN A 257 -23.70 -18.68 13.06
CA ASN A 257 -24.66 -18.10 12.11
C ASN A 257 -24.19 -18.18 10.65
N SER A 258 -23.01 -18.78 10.39
CA SER A 258 -22.43 -18.96 9.06
C SER A 258 -22.42 -17.66 8.24
N PHE A 259 -21.77 -16.61 8.77
CA PHE A 259 -21.76 -15.31 8.09
C PHE A 259 -21.09 -15.39 6.71
N PRO A 260 -21.61 -14.67 5.71
CA PRO A 260 -20.93 -14.46 4.43
C PRO A 260 -19.52 -13.87 4.63
N PRO A 261 -18.60 -14.09 3.67
CA PRO A 261 -17.18 -13.79 3.86
C PRO A 261 -16.90 -12.31 4.14
N ALA A 262 -17.57 -11.37 3.45
CA ALA A 262 -17.33 -9.94 3.69
C ALA A 262 -17.92 -9.46 5.02
N SER A 263 -19.13 -9.91 5.39
CA SER A 263 -19.74 -9.67 6.71
C SER A 263 -18.88 -10.21 7.85
N CYS A 264 -18.35 -11.42 7.72
CA CYS A 264 -17.38 -12.02 8.65
C CYS A 264 -16.15 -11.13 8.82
N PHE A 265 -15.54 -10.71 7.70
CA PHE A 265 -14.35 -9.87 7.71
C PHE A 265 -14.55 -8.55 8.47
N ILE A 266 -15.70 -7.89 8.28
CA ILE A 266 -16.05 -6.66 9.01
C ILE A 266 -16.03 -6.88 10.52
N ILE A 267 -16.68 -7.95 11.02
CA ILE A 267 -16.75 -8.25 12.45
C ILE A 267 -15.35 -8.56 13.01
N ILE A 268 -14.55 -9.36 12.32
CA ILE A 268 -13.21 -9.74 12.79
C ILE A 268 -12.27 -8.52 12.81
N LEU A 269 -12.31 -7.65 11.80
CA LEU A 269 -11.53 -6.41 11.81
C LEU A 269 -11.93 -5.49 12.97
N GLU A 270 -13.23 -5.32 13.17
CA GLU A 270 -13.78 -4.51 14.26
C GLU A 270 -13.43 -5.09 15.64
N GLN A 271 -13.47 -6.41 15.77
CA GLN A 271 -13.04 -7.14 16.95
C GLN A 271 -11.58 -6.88 17.29
N VAL A 272 -10.66 -7.06 16.34
CA VAL A 272 -9.23 -6.80 16.54
C VAL A 272 -9.00 -5.33 16.91
N ARG A 273 -9.68 -4.40 16.23
CA ARG A 273 -9.59 -2.96 16.52
C ARG A 273 -10.00 -2.64 17.96
N LEU A 274 -11.14 -3.14 18.41
CA LEU A 274 -11.67 -2.90 19.74
C LEU A 274 -10.80 -3.57 20.82
N MET A 275 -10.30 -4.77 20.56
CA MET A 275 -9.38 -5.49 21.43
C MET A 275 -8.09 -4.69 21.67
N MET A 276 -7.48 -4.18 20.60
CA MET A 276 -6.27 -3.34 20.69
C MET A 276 -6.54 -2.04 21.47
N LYS A 277 -7.68 -1.39 21.24
CA LYS A 277 -8.06 -0.15 21.93
C LYS A 277 -8.30 -0.39 23.42
N ALA A 278 -9.03 -1.43 23.79
CA ALA A 278 -9.28 -1.78 25.19
C ALA A 278 -7.96 -2.01 25.95
N HIS A 279 -7.05 -2.78 25.37
CA HIS A 279 -5.73 -3.03 25.95
C HIS A 279 -4.90 -1.75 26.08
N SER A 280 -4.90 -0.91 25.05
CA SER A 280 -4.19 0.37 25.05
C SER A 280 -4.70 1.33 26.13
N PHE A 281 -6.02 1.38 26.33
CA PHE A 281 -6.64 2.17 27.40
C PHE A 281 -6.17 1.72 28.78
N VAL A 282 -6.23 0.41 29.08
CA VAL A 282 -5.78 -0.10 30.38
C VAL A 282 -4.28 0.12 30.57
N ARG A 283 -3.46 -0.20 29.57
CA ARG A 283 -2.00 -0.07 29.62
C ARG A 283 -1.53 1.37 29.87
N GLU A 284 -2.19 2.36 29.29
CA GLU A 284 -1.81 3.77 29.47
C GLU A 284 -2.25 4.32 30.83
N ASN A 285 -3.39 3.87 31.37
CA ASN A 285 -3.96 4.42 32.60
C ASN A 285 -3.48 3.72 33.89
N VAL A 286 -3.14 2.42 33.84
CA VAL A 286 -2.60 1.67 34.98
C VAL A 286 -1.35 2.32 35.61
N PRO A 287 -0.28 2.67 34.87
CA PRO A 287 0.92 3.28 35.47
C PRO A 287 0.63 4.67 36.07
N ARG A 288 -0.35 5.41 35.55
CA ARG A 288 -0.76 6.73 36.08
C ARG A 288 -1.43 6.62 37.44
N VAL A 289 -2.31 5.64 37.61
CA VAL A 289 -2.94 5.38 38.92
C VAL A 289 -1.91 4.85 39.92
N LEU A 290 -0.97 4.02 39.47
CA LEU A 290 0.07 3.48 40.34
C LEU A 290 1.06 4.55 40.83
N THR A 291 1.45 5.49 39.97
CA THR A 291 2.30 6.63 40.36
C THR A 291 1.55 7.57 41.31
N TRP A 292 0.29 7.89 41.02
CA TRP A 292 -0.58 8.65 41.93
C TRP A 292 -0.70 8.00 43.31
N ALA A 293 -0.95 6.69 43.38
CA ALA A 293 -1.09 5.98 44.65
C ALA A 293 0.22 5.98 45.48
N LYS A 294 1.38 6.01 44.82
CA LYS A 294 2.70 6.09 45.47
C LYS A 294 2.99 7.49 46.01
N GLU A 295 2.72 8.51 45.22
CA GLU A 295 3.10 9.88 45.58
C GLU A 295 2.07 10.58 46.50
N LYS A 296 0.84 10.05 46.62
CA LYS A 296 -0.27 10.63 47.40
C LYS A 296 -0.49 12.13 47.12
N THR A 297 -0.08 12.60 45.94
CA THR A 297 0.02 14.02 45.58
C THR A 297 -1.33 14.73 45.49
N SER A 298 -2.44 13.99 45.39
CA SER A 298 -3.78 14.58 45.25
C SER A 298 -4.89 13.68 45.82
N PRO A 299 -6.00 14.26 46.34
CA PRO A 299 -7.05 13.52 47.05
C PRO A 299 -7.96 12.67 46.15
N ARG A 300 -7.82 12.71 44.82
CA ARG A 300 -8.64 11.94 43.88
C ARG A 300 -7.79 11.23 42.83
N PRO A 301 -8.08 9.95 42.51
CA PRO A 301 -7.41 9.26 41.42
C PRO A 301 -7.72 9.94 40.09
N VAL A 302 -6.69 10.07 39.25
CA VAL A 302 -6.83 10.60 37.88
C VAL A 302 -7.50 9.53 37.01
N VAL A 303 -8.83 9.49 37.05
CA VAL A 303 -9.65 8.59 36.24
C VAL A 303 -10.09 9.34 34.97
N PRO A 304 -9.89 8.75 33.78
CA PRO A 304 -10.31 9.37 32.53
C PRO A 304 -11.83 9.49 32.45
N GLN A 305 -12.31 10.54 31.78
CA GLN A 305 -13.75 10.74 31.57
C GLN A 305 -14.29 9.75 30.52
N VAL A 306 -15.53 9.28 30.69
CA VAL A 306 -16.20 8.40 29.72
C VAL A 306 -16.24 9.04 28.32
N SER A 307 -16.46 10.35 28.24
CA SER A 307 -16.48 11.12 26.99
C SER A 307 -15.17 11.00 26.20
N GLN A 308 -14.03 11.03 26.89
CA GLN A 308 -12.70 10.87 26.28
C GLN A 308 -12.47 9.44 25.81
N TYR A 309 -12.97 8.46 26.56
CA TYR A 309 -12.89 7.05 26.17
C TYR A 309 -13.75 6.75 24.93
N ILE A 310 -15.00 7.24 24.89
CA ILE A 310 -15.87 7.13 23.71
C ILE A 310 -15.20 7.78 22.49
N TYR A 311 -14.64 8.98 22.65
CA TYR A 311 -13.91 9.64 21.58
C TYR A 311 -12.73 8.81 21.09
N PHE A 312 -11.96 8.20 22.00
CA PHE A 312 -10.86 7.31 21.64
C PHE A 312 -11.33 6.06 20.89
N LEU A 313 -12.49 5.49 21.23
CA LEU A 313 -13.03 4.33 20.52
C LEU A 313 -13.23 4.60 19.02
N PHE A 314 -13.72 5.79 18.67
CA PHE A 314 -13.90 6.22 17.28
C PHE A 314 -12.68 6.88 16.65
N ALA A 315 -11.70 7.31 17.44
CA ALA A 315 -10.50 7.96 16.91
C ALA A 315 -9.70 6.99 16.01
N PRO A 316 -9.11 7.46 14.90
CA PRO A 316 -8.28 6.65 14.00
C PRO A 316 -6.88 6.42 14.56
N THR A 317 -6.79 6.06 15.85
CA THR A 317 -5.53 5.76 16.56
C THR A 317 -5.73 4.60 17.52
N LEU A 318 -4.66 3.83 17.75
CA LEU A 318 -4.64 2.71 18.69
C LEU A 318 -4.02 3.06 20.05
N ILE A 319 -3.49 4.27 20.23
CA ILE A 319 -2.82 4.70 21.47
C ILE A 319 -3.73 5.67 22.21
N TYR A 320 -4.13 5.31 23.42
CA TYR A 320 -4.96 6.16 24.28
C TYR A 320 -4.19 7.41 24.76
N ARG A 321 -4.83 8.58 24.70
CA ARG A 321 -4.38 9.85 25.29
C ARG A 321 -5.62 10.66 25.71
N ASP A 322 -5.50 11.47 26.76
CA ASP A 322 -6.64 12.26 27.27
C ASP A 322 -7.00 13.42 26.33
N LYS A 323 -5.99 13.96 25.63
CA LYS A 323 -6.12 15.08 24.70
C LYS A 323 -5.40 14.76 23.40
N TYR A 324 -6.15 14.74 22.30
CA TYR A 324 -5.62 14.63 20.94
C TYR A 324 -5.58 16.00 20.27
N PRO A 325 -4.64 16.25 19.35
CA PRO A 325 -4.67 17.45 18.51
C PRO A 325 -5.95 17.43 17.68
N ARG A 326 -6.69 18.54 17.70
CA ARG A 326 -7.97 18.71 17.00
C ARG A 326 -7.83 19.76 15.91
N ASN A 327 -8.54 19.54 14.81
CA ASN A 327 -8.68 20.56 13.78
C ASN A 327 -9.69 21.62 14.24
N PRO A 328 -9.50 22.91 13.90
CA PRO A 328 -10.37 24.00 14.34
C PRO A 328 -11.76 23.94 13.70
N VAL A 329 -11.89 23.40 12.50
CA VAL A 329 -13.15 23.31 11.75
C VAL A 329 -13.32 21.96 11.06
N ILE A 330 -14.57 21.51 10.91
CA ILE A 330 -14.94 20.30 10.18
C ILE A 330 -15.23 20.67 8.72
N ARG A 331 -14.45 20.13 7.78
CA ARG A 331 -14.64 20.36 6.33
C ARG A 331 -15.57 19.30 5.74
N TRP A 332 -16.88 19.50 5.80
CA TRP A 332 -17.87 18.52 5.34
C TRP A 332 -17.74 18.13 3.86
N GLY A 333 -17.41 19.09 2.98
CA GLY A 333 -17.16 18.78 1.57
C GLY A 333 -16.00 17.78 1.40
N TYR A 334 -14.93 17.95 2.16
CA TYR A 334 -13.80 17.01 2.17
C TYR A 334 -14.21 15.62 2.66
N VAL A 335 -15.01 15.53 3.73
CA VAL A 335 -15.53 14.26 4.26
C VAL A 335 -16.40 13.56 3.23
N ALA A 336 -17.32 14.29 2.58
CA ALA A 336 -18.18 13.75 1.54
C ALA A 336 -17.37 13.23 0.34
N THR A 337 -16.37 13.97 -0.13
CA THR A 337 -15.49 13.53 -1.21
C THR A 337 -14.73 12.26 -0.85
N LYS A 338 -14.15 12.18 0.37
CA LYS A 338 -13.43 10.97 0.82
C LYS A 338 -14.37 9.78 1.01
N LEU A 339 -15.60 9.99 1.50
CA LEU A 339 -16.61 8.94 1.61
C LEU A 339 -16.99 8.40 0.22
N LEU A 340 -17.22 9.29 -0.74
CA LEU A 340 -17.50 8.91 -2.12
C LEU A 340 -16.32 8.17 -2.76
N GLN A 341 -15.08 8.55 -2.46
CA GLN A 341 -13.88 7.83 -2.89
C GLN A 341 -13.85 6.41 -2.32
N VAL A 342 -14.16 6.21 -1.03
CA VAL A 342 -14.23 4.86 -0.43
C VAL A 342 -15.33 4.02 -1.08
N LEU A 343 -16.51 4.58 -1.32
CA LEU A 343 -17.58 3.88 -2.05
C LEU A 343 -17.15 3.53 -3.48
N GLY A 344 -16.50 4.46 -4.18
CA GLY A 344 -15.94 4.22 -5.52
C GLY A 344 -14.89 3.10 -5.52
N CYS A 345 -14.00 3.07 -4.52
CA CYS A 345 -13.03 1.98 -4.35
C CYS A 345 -13.68 0.63 -4.04
N LEU A 346 -14.78 0.63 -3.26
CA LEU A 346 -15.55 -0.59 -2.99
C LEU A 346 -16.15 -1.15 -4.28
N PHE A 347 -16.80 -0.30 -5.09
CA PHE A 347 -17.32 -0.71 -6.39
C PHE A 347 -16.20 -1.12 -7.35
N TYR A 348 -15.06 -0.43 -7.35
CA TYR A 348 -13.90 -0.80 -8.15
C TYR A 348 -13.43 -2.24 -7.83
N ALA A 349 -13.26 -2.55 -6.55
CA ALA A 349 -12.88 -3.90 -6.12
C ALA A 349 -13.93 -4.95 -6.52
N TYR A 350 -15.22 -4.62 -6.41
CA TYR A 350 -16.32 -5.47 -6.86
C TYR A 350 -16.28 -5.76 -8.36
N TYR A 351 -16.17 -4.73 -9.22
CA TYR A 351 -16.12 -4.93 -10.67
C TYR A 351 -14.86 -5.67 -11.11
N VAL A 352 -13.72 -5.39 -10.47
CA VAL A 352 -12.48 -6.15 -10.69
C VAL A 352 -12.68 -7.63 -10.35
N PHE A 353 -13.33 -7.94 -9.23
CA PHE A 353 -13.59 -9.33 -8.84
C PHE A 353 -14.54 -10.03 -9.83
N VAL A 354 -15.64 -9.39 -10.22
CA VAL A 354 -16.59 -9.97 -11.18
C VAL A 354 -15.95 -10.17 -12.55
N ARG A 355 -15.26 -9.15 -13.07
CA ARG A 355 -14.71 -9.20 -14.43
C ARG A 355 -13.43 -10.02 -14.56
N LEU A 356 -12.54 -9.99 -13.57
CA LEU A 356 -11.27 -10.71 -13.67
C LEU A 356 -11.33 -12.08 -13.00
N CYS A 357 -11.92 -12.20 -11.81
CA CYS A 357 -11.89 -13.47 -11.09
C CYS A 357 -12.97 -14.43 -11.60
N ILE A 358 -14.21 -13.98 -11.76
CA ILE A 358 -15.30 -14.89 -12.18
C ILE A 358 -15.13 -15.30 -13.64
N LEU A 359 -14.88 -14.35 -14.53
CA LEU A 359 -14.68 -14.64 -15.96
C LEU A 359 -13.45 -15.52 -16.22
N SER A 360 -12.36 -15.31 -15.48
CA SER A 360 -11.17 -16.17 -15.63
C SER A 360 -11.40 -17.57 -15.09
N SER A 361 -12.16 -17.72 -14.00
CA SER A 361 -12.48 -19.04 -13.45
C SER A 361 -13.39 -19.83 -14.38
N THR A 362 -14.43 -19.21 -14.93
CA THR A 362 -15.32 -19.89 -15.89
C THR A 362 -14.61 -20.26 -17.20
N ALA A 363 -13.67 -19.44 -17.66
CA ALA A 363 -12.85 -19.75 -18.84
C ALA A 363 -11.83 -20.87 -18.61
N SER A 364 -11.51 -21.22 -17.36
CA SER A 364 -10.59 -22.32 -17.02
C SER A 364 -11.27 -23.68 -16.86
N GLU A 365 -12.61 -23.70 -16.73
CA GLU A 365 -13.42 -24.91 -16.63
C GLU A 365 -13.95 -25.40 -17.99
N CYS A 366 -13.78 -24.61 -19.06
CA CYS A 366 -13.98 -25.00 -20.46
C CYS A 366 -12.65 -25.31 -21.14
#